data_AF-A0A1Y6GU53-F1
#
_entry.id   AF-A0A1Y6GU53-F1
#
_cell.length_a   1.000
_cell.length_b   1.000
_cell.length_c   1.000
_cell.angle_alpha   90.00
_cell.angle_beta   90.00
_cell.angle_gamma   90.00
#
_symmetry.space_group_name_H-M   'P 1'
#
loop_
_entity.id
_entity.type
_entity.pdbx_description
1 polymer ?
#
loop_
_entity_poly.entity_id
_entity_poly.type
_entity_poly.pdbx_seq_one_letter_code
_entity_poly.pdbx_strand_id
1 'polypeptide(L)' 'MADITLTTGERDLLREKLCAYCEQNFDLELEQFDAEFFVDFIAKELGPMFYNAGIEEAIRTHVAYSERIQEEMDLKKVY' A
#
# COMPACT_ATOMS: atom_id res chain seq x y z
N MET A 1 9.30 -0.66 -13.45
CA MET A 1 8.34 -0.38 -12.36
C MET A 1 8.72 0.97 -11.79
N ALA A 2 7.76 1.83 -11.44
CA ALA A 2 8.13 3.06 -10.74
C ALA A 2 8.63 2.66 -9.36
N ASP A 3 9.81 3.16 -8.98
CA ASP A 3 10.30 2.98 -7.62
C ASP A 3 9.30 3.64 -6.65
N ILE A 4 8.94 2.91 -5.58
CA ILE A 4 8.06 3.46 -4.55
C ILE A 4 8.82 4.60 -3.88
N THR A 5 8.37 5.81 -4.17
CA THR A 5 9.00 7.04 -3.67
C THR A 5 8.11 7.60 -2.58
N LEU A 6 8.64 7.64 -1.36
CA LEU A 6 7.97 8.21 -0.21
C LEU A 6 8.45 9.64 0.04
N THR A 7 7.54 10.52 0.39
CA THR A 7 7.88 11.87 0.87
C THR A 7 8.60 11.81 2.21
N THR A 8 9.35 12.86 2.56
CA THR A 8 10.05 12.93 3.85
C THR A 8 9.10 12.70 5.03
N GLY A 9 7.91 13.32 5.04
CA GLY A 9 6.93 13.14 6.11
C GLY A 9 6.38 11.72 6.22
N GLU A 10 6.19 11.02 5.09
CA GLU A 10 5.78 9.61 5.11
C GLU A 10 6.88 8.72 5.67
N ARG A 11 8.15 8.98 5.32
CA ARG A 11 9.29 8.25 5.86
C ARG A 11 9.43 8.49 7.36
N ASP A 12 9.28 9.73 7.82
CA ASP A 12 9.32 10.08 9.25
C ASP A 12 8.26 9.30 10.04
N LEU A 13 7.03 9.25 9.54
CA LEU A 13 5.93 8.50 10.15
C LEU A 13 6.20 6.99 10.17
N LEU A 14 6.77 6.44 9.10
CA LEU A 14 7.11 5.01 9.05
C LEU A 14 8.22 4.66 10.05
N ARG A 15 9.25 5.50 10.16
CA ARG A 15 10.31 5.30 11.16
C ARG A 15 9.74 5.31 12.58
N GLU A 16 8.91 6.30 12.92
CA GLU A 16 8.28 6.38 14.25
C GLU A 16 7.48 5.10 14.57
N LYS A 17 6.67 4.63 13.61
CA LYS A 17 5.91 3.39 13.75
C LYS A 17 6.79 2.16 13.92
N LEU A 18 7.89 2.06 13.16
CA LEU A 18 8.83 0.95 13.25
C LEU A 18 9.57 0.94 14.58
N CYS A 19 10.08 2.09 15.03
CA CYS A 19 10.70 2.23 16.35
C CYS A 19 9.74 1.76 17.45
N ALA A 20 8.51 2.31 17.47
CA ALA A 20 7.51 1.95 18.47
C ALA A 20 7.14 0.46 18.43
N TYR A 21 6.98 -0.12 17.23
CA TYR A 21 6.66 -1.54 17.09
C TYR A 21 7.80 -2.42 17.60
N CYS A 22 9.05 -2.08 17.27
CA CYS A 22 10.22 -2.84 17.68
C CYS A 22 10.47 -2.79 19.19
N GLU A 23 10.31 -1.62 19.79
CA GLU A 23 10.43 -1.44 21.23
C GLU A 23 9.34 -2.25 21.96
N GLN A 24 8.08 -2.14 21.53
CA GLN A 24 6.95 -2.79 22.20
C GLN A 24 6.92 -4.31 22.05
N ASN A 25 7.37 -4.85 20.91
CA ASN A 25 7.20 -6.27 20.60
C ASN A 25 8.49 -7.09 20.74
N PHE A 26 9.65 -6.44 20.67
CA PHE A 26 10.94 -7.11 20.65
C PHE A 26 11.95 -6.58 21.67
N ASP A 27 11.59 -5.58 22.50
CA ASP A 27 12.51 -4.89 23.42
C ASP A 27 13.76 -4.37 22.68
N LEU A 28 13.54 -3.93 21.43
CA LEU A 28 14.58 -3.44 20.52
C LEU A 28 14.37 -1.95 20.25
N GLU A 29 15.26 -1.13 20.80
CA GLU A 29 15.32 0.30 20.49
C GLU A 29 16.06 0.48 19.15
N LEU A 30 15.35 1.02 18.15
CA LEU A 30 15.93 1.36 16.85
C LEU A 30 16.44 2.79 16.86
N GLU A 31 17.72 2.98 16.57
CA GLU A 31 18.26 4.31 16.31
C GLU A 31 17.71 4.89 15.00
N GLN A 32 17.81 6.21 14.83
CA GLN A 32 17.23 6.93 13.70
C GLN A 32 17.74 6.40 12.33
N PHE A 33 19.03 6.03 12.24
CA PHE A 33 19.60 5.47 11.01
C PHE A 33 19.12 4.03 10.76
N ASP A 34 19.03 3.20 11.79
CA ASP A 34 18.55 1.83 11.66
C ASP A 34 17.08 1.81 11.20
N ALA A 35 16.25 2.69 11.77
CA ALA A 35 14.87 2.87 11.34
C ALA A 35 14.79 3.31 9.87
N GLU A 36 15.67 4.20 9.42
CA GLU A 36 15.72 4.65 8.02
C GLU A 36 16.08 3.50 7.06
N PHE A 37 17.09 2.71 7.40
CA PHE A 37 17.45 1.52 6.61
C PHE A 37 16.33 0.49 6.59
N PHE A 38 15.58 0.36 7.68
CA PHE A 38 14.47 -0.57 7.74
C PHE A 38 13.31 -0.12 6.84
N VAL A 39 13.02 1.19 6.81
CA VAL A 39 12.07 1.78 5.87
C VAL A 39 12.51 1.52 4.42
N ASP A 40 13.79 1.71 4.10
CA ASP A 40 14.32 1.42 2.76
C ASP A 40 14.16 -0.05 2.36
N PHE A 41 14.48 -0.97 3.27
CA PHE A 41 14.30 -2.39 3.04
C PHE A 41 12.83 -2.73 2.76
N ILE A 42 11.90 -2.24 3.58
CA ILE A 42 10.47 -2.48 3.40
C ILE A 42 9.98 -1.89 2.08
N ALA A 43 10.33 -0.64 1.78
CA ALA A 43 9.90 0.03 0.55
C ALA A 43 10.38 -0.72 -0.70
N LYS A 44 11.60 -1.24 -0.68
CA LYS A 44 12.22 -1.94 -1.80
C LYS A 44 11.72 -3.37 -1.95
N GLU A 45 11.73 -4.15 -0.88
CA GLU A 45 11.51 -5.61 -0.94
C GLU A 45 10.04 -5.98 -0.76
N LEU A 46 9.30 -5.25 0.09
CA LEU A 46 7.90 -5.55 0.42
C LEU A 46 6.93 -4.63 -0.32
N GLY A 47 7.31 -3.37 -0.54
CA GLY A 47 6.48 -2.35 -1.17
C GLY A 47 5.84 -2.78 -2.50
N PRO A 48 6.58 -3.38 -3.44
CA PRO A 48 6.02 -3.81 -4.72
C PRO A 48 4.86 -4.81 -4.58
N MET A 49 4.91 -5.70 -3.58
CA MET A 49 3.83 -6.66 -3.35
C MET A 49 2.54 -5.96 -2.90
N PHE A 50 2.63 -5.04 -1.94
CA PHE A 50 1.47 -4.27 -1.48
C PHE A 50 0.90 -3.37 -2.58
N TYR A 51 1.78 -2.73 -3.37
CA TYR A 51 1.35 -1.92 -4.50
C TYR A 51 0.59 -2.75 -5.53
N ASN A 52 1.13 -3.89 -5.94
CA ASN A 52 0.48 -4.76 -6.92
C ASN A 52 -0.85 -5.31 -6.40
N ALA A 53 -0.93 -5.69 -5.13
CA ALA A 53 -2.19 -6.12 -4.51
C ALA A 53 -3.25 -5.00 -4.54
N GLY A 54 -2.85 -3.75 -4.28
CA GLY A 54 -3.73 -2.59 -4.38
C GLY A 54 -4.22 -2.34 -5.81
N ILE A 55 -3.34 -2.48 -6.81
CA ILE A 55 -3.72 -2.37 -8.23
C ILE A 55 -4.69 -3.48 -8.62
N GLU A 56 -4.43 -4.73 -8.22
CA GLU A 56 -5.33 -5.85 -8.50
C GLU A 56 -6.73 -5.62 -7.93
N GLU A 57 -6.80 -5.12 -6.69
CA GLU A 57 -8.09 -4.82 -6.05
C GLU A 57 -8.83 -3.66 -6.72
N ALA A 58 -8.11 -2.61 -7.15
CA ALA A 58 -8.69 -1.53 -7.93
C ALA A 58 -9.28 -2.03 -9.27
N ILE A 59 -8.57 -2.92 -9.97
CA ILE A 59 -9.06 -3.56 -11.19
C ILE A 59 -10.30 -4.40 -10.90
N ARG A 60 -10.25 -5.26 -9.88
CA ARG A 60 -11.38 -6.12 -9.48
C ARG A 60 -12.62 -5.28 -9.18
N THR A 61 -12.44 -4.20 -8.42
CA THR A 61 -13.50 -3.24 -8.10
C THR A 61 -14.08 -2.63 -9.37
N HIS A 62 -13.23 -2.12 -10.26
CA HIS A 62 -13.68 -1.50 -11.52
C HIS A 62 -14.48 -2.47 -12.40
N VAL A 63 -14.03 -3.73 -12.52
CA VAL A 63 -14.73 -4.77 -13.27
C VAL A 63 -16.13 -5.01 -12.69
N ALA A 64 -16.25 -5.17 -11.38
CA ALA A 64 -17.55 -5.38 -10.73
C ALA A 64 -18.53 -4.21 -10.96
N TYR A 65 -18.03 -2.97 -10.91
CA TYR A 65 -18.86 -1.80 -11.24
C TYR A 65 -19.26 -1.77 -12.72
N SER A 66 -18.36 -2.16 -13.62
CA SER A 66 -18.63 -2.19 -15.07
C SER A 66 -19.70 -3.22 -15.40
N GLU A 67 -19.63 -4.41 -14.81
CA GLU A 67 -20.64 -5.47 -14.94
C GLU A 67 -22.00 -4.97 -14.46
N ARG A 68 -22.06 -4.36 -13.28
CA ARG A 68 -23.31 -3.80 -12.74
C ARG A 68 -23.91 -2.71 -13.62
N ILE A 69 -23.08 -1.84 -14.19
CA ILE A 69 -23.55 -0.81 -15.12
C ILE A 69 -24.10 -1.45 -16.40
N GLN A 70 -23.45 -2.50 -16.90
CA GLN A 70 -23.91 -3.21 -18.10
C GLN A 70 -25.27 -3.88 -17.87
N GLU A 71 -25.45 -4.53 -16.73
CA GLU A 71 -26.75 -5.10 -16.33
C GLU A 71 -27.86 -4.04 -16.29
N GLU A 72 -27.61 -2.90 -15.65
CA GLU A 72 -28.56 -1.78 -15.59
C GLU A 72 -28.89 -1.20 -16.97
N MET A 73 -27.89 -1.12 -17.87
CA MET A 73 -28.11 -0.68 -19.24
C MET A 73 -29.00 -1.65 -20.02
N ASP A 74 -28.76 -2.96 -19.86
CA ASP A 74 -29.54 -3.99 -20.53
C ASP A 74 -30.99 -4.02 -20.04
N LEU A 75 -31.23 -3.79 -18.74
CA LEU A 75 -32.58 -3.67 -18.19
C LEU A 75 -33.36 -2.44 -18.71
N LYS A 76 -32.65 -1.36 -19.03
CA LYS A 76 -33.26 -0.10 -19.50
C LYS A 76 -33.33 0.04 -21.02
N LYS A 77 -32.73 -0.88 -21.78
CA LYS A 77 -32.89 -0.93 -23.23
C LYS A 77 -34.36 -1.21 -23.55
N VAL A 78 -35.05 -0.20 -24.05
CA VAL A 78 -36.34 -0.36 -24.72
C VAL A 78 -36.02 -0.57 -26.19
N TYR A 79 -36.40 -1.73 -26.72
CA TYR A 79 -36.29 -2.06 -28.15
C TYR A 79 -37.06 -1.07 -29.02
#